data_AF-A0A536LZ98-F1
#
_entry.id   AF-A0A536LZ98-F1
#
_cell.length_a   1.000
_cell.length_b   1.000
_cell.length_c   1.000
_cell.angle_alpha   90.00
_cell.angle_beta   90.00
_cell.angle_gamma   90.00
#
_symmetry.space_group_name_H-M   'P 1'
#
loop_
_entity.id
_entity.type
_entity.pdbx_description
1 polymer ?
#
loop_
_entity_poly.entity_id
_entity_poly.type
_entity_poly.pdbx_seq_one_letter_code
_entity_poly.pdbx_strand_id
1 'polypeptide(L)'
;MQIILELDEAWSLMSTITSYLIDKSGVSQDGKQVVRRWRTDRASGTVEMNRLAIALNEALGTYLDDKTARMVRQKGRYQSVREKEL
;
A
#
# COMPACT_ATOMS: atom_id res chain seq x y z
N MET A 1 -0.19 -6.74 13.62
CA MET A 1 -1.56 -6.71 13.08
C MET A 1 -1.51 -7.32 11.70
N GLN A 2 -2.37 -8.30 11.42
CA GLN A 2 -2.32 -9.00 10.15
C GLN A 2 -3.30 -8.36 9.16
N ILE A 3 -2.76 -7.78 8.09
CA ILE A 3 -3.54 -7.40 6.91
C ILE A 3 -3.44 -8.53 5.91
N ILE A 4 -4.59 -8.97 5.40
CA ILE A 4 -4.68 -9.95 4.33
C ILE A 4 -5.61 -9.37 3.28
N LEU A 5 -5.03 -8.80 2.24
CA LEU A 5 -5.76 -8.46 1.03
C LEU A 5 -5.90 -9.72 0.17
N GLU A 6 -7.11 -9.94 -0.33
CA GLU A 6 -7.34 -10.85 -1.43
C GLU A 6 -6.70 -10.31 -2.73
N LEU A 7 -6.52 -11.19 -3.70
CA LEU A 7 -5.86 -10.83 -4.98
C LEU A 7 -6.57 -9.69 -5.69
N ASP A 8 -7.90 -9.73 -5.74
CA ASP A 8 -8.69 -8.71 -6.42
C ASP A 8 -8.69 -7.38 -5.66
N GLU A 9 -8.60 -7.42 -4.32
CA GLU A 9 -8.46 -6.22 -3.49
C GLU A 9 -7.09 -5.55 -3.69
N ALA A 10 -6.02 -6.34 -3.66
CA ALA A 10 -4.67 -5.87 -3.93
C ALA A 10 -4.57 -5.29 -5.36
N TRP A 11 -5.18 -5.96 -6.34
CA TRP A 11 -5.22 -5.48 -7.72
C TRP A 11 -6.03 -4.18 -7.87
N SER A 12 -7.17 -4.08 -7.20
CA SER A 12 -8.02 -2.88 -7.20
C SER A 12 -7.29 -1.68 -6.61
N LEU A 13 -6.60 -1.86 -5.48
CA LEU A 13 -5.80 -0.81 -4.85
C LEU A 13 -4.66 -0.35 -5.78
N MET A 14 -3.90 -1.30 -6.34
CA MET A 14 -2.79 -0.98 -7.23
C MET A 14 -3.26 -0.36 -8.55
N SER A 15 -4.41 -0.76 -9.05
CA SER A 15 -5.06 -0.12 -10.20
C SER A 15 -5.40 1.34 -9.91
N THR A 16 -5.93 1.64 -8.73
CA THR A 16 -6.20 3.02 -8.29
C THR A 16 -4.92 3.85 -8.20
N ILE A 17 -3.88 3.33 -7.55
CA ILE A 17 -2.60 4.01 -7.39
C ILE A 17 -1.96 4.31 -8.74
N THR A 18 -1.91 3.32 -9.63
CA THR A 18 -1.28 3.47 -10.95
C THR A 18 -2.06 4.40 -11.86
N SER A 19 -3.40 4.41 -11.80
CA SER A 19 -4.21 5.41 -12.50
C SER A 19 -3.91 6.82 -11.99
N TYR A 20 -3.84 7.03 -10.68
CA TYR A 20 -3.47 8.32 -10.11
C TYR A 20 -2.09 8.79 -10.57
N LEU A 21 -1.10 7.88 -10.59
CA LEU A 21 0.24 8.18 -11.10
C LEU A 21 0.19 8.64 -12.56
N ILE A 22 -0.47 7.89 -13.44
CA ILE A 22 -0.57 8.22 -14.88
C ILE A 22 -1.23 9.58 -15.10
N ASP A 23 -2.28 9.88 -14.34
CA ASP A 23 -3.13 11.04 -14.61
C ASP A 23 -2.66 12.31 -13.90
N LYS A 24 -2.10 12.19 -12.68
CA LYS A 24 -1.93 13.34 -11.78
C LYS A 24 -0.50 13.60 -11.34
N SER A 25 0.44 12.66 -11.51
CA SER A 25 1.80 12.84 -10.96
C SER A 25 2.80 13.52 -11.91
N GLY A 26 2.36 13.97 -13.09
CA GLY A 26 3.22 14.69 -14.03
C GLY A 26 4.31 13.83 -14.70
N VAL A 27 4.20 12.49 -14.63
CA VAL A 27 5.17 11.58 -15.26
C VAL A 27 5.25 11.81 -16.77
N SER A 28 6.45 11.66 -17.33
CA SER A 28 6.69 11.67 -18.78
C SER A 28 5.86 10.60 -19.50
N GLN A 29 5.66 10.74 -20.81
CA GLN A 29 4.93 9.75 -21.60
C GLN A 29 5.59 8.37 -21.56
N ASP A 30 6.93 8.31 -21.60
CA ASP A 30 7.69 7.06 -21.46
C ASP A 30 7.44 6.42 -20.09
N GLY A 31 7.46 7.23 -19.02
CA GLY A 31 7.12 6.75 -17.68
C GLY A 31 5.69 6.21 -17.59
N LYS A 32 4.71 6.88 -18.23
CA LYS A 32 3.33 6.37 -18.32
C LYS A 32 3.27 5.03 -19.05
N GLN A 33 4.03 4.84 -20.13
CA GLN A 33 4.09 3.55 -20.82
C GLN A 33 4.66 2.44 -19.94
N VAL A 34 5.72 2.73 -19.18
CA VAL A 34 6.30 1.76 -18.22
C VAL A 34 5.27 1.36 -17.17
N VAL A 35 4.52 2.31 -16.60
CA VAL A 35 3.47 2.01 -15.62
C VAL A 35 2.33 1.19 -16.23
N ARG A 36 1.90 1.52 -17.47
CA ARG A 36 0.88 0.74 -18.18
C ARG A 36 1.33 -0.69 -18.44
N ARG A 37 2.58 -0.87 -18.90
CA ARG A 37 3.16 -2.20 -19.10
C ARG A 37 3.25 -2.97 -17.79
N TRP A 38 3.70 -2.32 -16.72
CA TRP A 38 3.76 -2.92 -15.38
C TRP A 38 2.40 -3.46 -14.93
N ARG A 39 1.29 -2.74 -15.24
CA ARG A 39 -0.07 -3.21 -14.95
C ARG A 39 -0.41 -4.45 -15.77
N THR A 40 -0.14 -4.44 -17.08
CA THR A 40 -0.41 -5.59 -17.95
C THR A 40 0.33 -6.84 -17.49
N ASP A 41 1.61 -6.71 -17.13
CA ASP A 41 2.45 -7.82 -16.66
C ASP A 41 1.99 -8.40 -15.30
N ARG A 42 1.11 -7.68 -14.58
CA ARG A 42 0.62 -8.03 -13.23
C ARG A 42 -0.91 -8.10 -13.17
N ALA A 43 -1.55 -8.43 -14.29
CA ALA A 43 -3.00 -8.61 -14.31
C ALA A 43 -3.45 -9.68 -13.29
N SER A 44 -4.72 -9.63 -12.86
CA SER A 44 -5.28 -10.64 -11.95
C SER A 44 -5.11 -12.06 -12.52
N GLY A 45 -4.78 -13.02 -11.65
CA GLY A 45 -4.47 -14.40 -12.02
C GLY A 45 -3.01 -14.68 -12.40
N THR A 46 -2.15 -13.66 -12.48
CA THR A 46 -0.70 -13.85 -12.73
C THR A 46 0.07 -14.21 -11.46
N VAL A 47 1.20 -14.91 -11.60
CA VAL A 47 2.11 -15.23 -10.48
C VAL A 47 2.70 -13.93 -9.90
N GLU A 48 2.92 -12.95 -10.75
CA GLU A 48 3.42 -11.63 -10.41
C GLU A 48 2.43 -10.88 -9.52
N MET A 49 1.12 -10.98 -9.80
CA MET A 49 0.08 -10.42 -8.95
C MET A 49 0.03 -11.13 -7.58
N ASN A 50 0.19 -12.46 -7.54
CA ASN A 50 0.27 -13.20 -6.28
C ASN A 50 1.42 -12.72 -5.40
N ARG A 51 2.61 -12.55 -6.00
CA ARG A 51 3.78 -12.02 -5.30
C ARG A 51 3.57 -10.59 -4.82
N LEU A 52 2.92 -9.77 -5.63
CA LEU A 52 2.60 -8.39 -5.27
C LEU A 52 1.64 -8.31 -4.08
N ALA A 53 0.59 -9.13 -4.06
CA ALA A 53 -0.38 -9.18 -2.96
C ALA A 53 0.30 -9.57 -1.64
N ILE A 54 1.17 -10.59 -1.66
CA ILE A 54 1.96 -11.00 -0.48
C ILE A 54 2.84 -9.84 0.02
N ALA A 55 3.60 -9.22 -0.89
CA ALA A 55 4.49 -8.11 -0.53
C ALA A 55 3.72 -6.90 0.03
N LEU A 56 2.54 -6.62 -0.52
CA LEU A 56 1.69 -5.53 -0.05
C LEU A 56 1.14 -5.81 1.35
N ASN A 57 0.70 -7.03 1.62
CA ASN A 57 0.22 -7.44 2.95
C ASN A 57 1.33 -7.29 4.00
N GLU A 58 2.55 -7.73 3.68
CA GLU A 58 3.72 -7.60 4.56
C GLU A 58 4.08 -6.14 4.82
N ALA A 59 4.12 -5.31 3.77
CA ALA A 59 4.47 -3.90 3.88
C ALA A 59 3.43 -3.12 4.71
N LEU A 60 2.14 -3.34 4.47
CA LEU A 60 1.07 -2.69 5.21
C LEU A 60 1.03 -3.13 6.67
N GLY A 61 1.19 -4.44 6.93
CA GLY A 61 1.28 -4.97 8.28
C GLY A 61 2.43 -4.34 9.06
N THR A 62 3.63 -4.31 8.47
CA THR A 62 4.83 -3.71 9.07
C THR A 62 4.62 -2.23 9.37
N TYR A 63 4.09 -1.48 8.40
CA TYR A 63 3.86 -0.04 8.56
C TYR A 63 2.86 0.25 9.70
N LEU A 64 1.74 -0.48 9.74
CA LEU A 64 0.75 -0.26 10.79
C LEU A 64 1.24 -0.71 12.15
N ASP A 65 2.00 -1.79 12.23
CA ASP A 65 2.60 -2.24 13.49
C ASP A 65 3.59 -1.20 14.01
N ASP A 66 4.46 -0.63 13.18
CA ASP A 66 5.36 0.45 13.60
C ASP A 66 4.58 1.68 14.10
N LYS A 67 3.52 2.07 13.38
CA LYS A 67 2.68 3.22 13.77
C LYS A 67 1.89 2.98 15.06
N THR A 68 1.42 1.76 15.28
CA THR A 68 0.52 1.44 16.40
C THR A 68 1.25 0.93 17.63
N ALA A 69 2.47 0.40 17.50
CA ALA A 69 3.26 -0.14 18.61
C ALA A 69 3.52 0.88 19.73
N ARG A 70 3.50 2.18 19.41
CA ARG A 70 3.73 3.28 20.35
C ARG A 70 2.46 4.04 20.70
N MET A 71 1.29 3.54 20.33
CA MET A 71 0.01 4.17 20.64
C MET A 71 -0.54 3.60 21.95
N VAL A 72 -0.84 4.49 22.89
CA VAL A 72 -1.51 4.14 24.15
C VAL A 72 -2.86 4.84 24.18
N ARG A 73 -3.90 4.11 24.59
CA ARG A 73 -5.22 4.69 24.81
C ARG A 73 -5.27 5.34 26.18
N GLN A 74 -5.39 6.66 26.24
CA GLN A 74 -5.52 7.40 27.49
C GLN A 74 -6.70 8.37 27.43
N LYS A 75 -7.53 8.39 28.49
CA LYS A 75 -8.73 9.24 28.60
C LYS A 75 -9.63 9.19 27.34
N GLY A 76 -9.77 8.00 26.75
CA GLY A 76 -10.60 7.79 25.56
C GLY A 76 -9.97 8.19 24.21
N ARG A 77 -8.77 8.76 24.18
CA ARG A 77 -8.03 9.12 22.95
C ARG A 77 -6.79 8.25 22.77
N TYR A 78 -6.38 7.98 21.53
CA TYR A 78 -5.09 7.36 21.25
C TYR A 78 -4.00 8.43 21.22
N GLN A 79 -2.93 8.24 21.98
CA GLN A 79 -1.77 9.15 22.04
C GLN A 79 -0.49 8.38 21.70
N SER A 80 0.39 8.99 20.92
CA SER A 80 1.73 8.46 20.67
C SER A 80 2.62 8.75 21.88
N VAL A 81 3.34 7.75 22.38
CA VAL A 81 4.22 7.90 23.56
C VAL A 81 5.35 8.94 23.33
N ARG A 82 5.71 9.24 22.07
CA ARG A 82 6.73 10.27 21.74
C ARG A 82 6.32 11.71 22.05
N GLU A 83 5.02 12.03 22.19
CA GLU A 83 4.57 13.40 22.44
C GLU A 83 4.69 13.85 23.90
N LYS A 84 5.02 12.94 24.82
CA LYS A 84 5.04 13.24 26.27
C LYS A 84 6.41 13.46 26.89
N GLU A 85 7.47 13.37 26.10
CA GLU A 85 8.85 13.58 26.56
C GLU A 85 9.49 14.86 25.99
N LEU A 86 8.69 15.85 25.59
CA LEU A 86 9.14 17.21 25.25
C LEU A 86 8.41 18.24 26.11
#